data_AF-A0A9E1SPH0-F1
#
_entry.id   AF-A0A9E1SPH0-F1
#
_cell.length_a   1.000
_cell.length_b   1.000
_cell.length_c   1.000
_cell.angle_alpha   90.00
_cell.angle_beta   90.00
_cell.angle_gamma   90.00
#
_symmetry.space_group_name_H-M   'P 1'
#
loop_
_entity.id
_entity.type
_entity.pdbx_description
1 polymer ?
#
loop_
_entity_poly.entity_id
_entity_poly.type
_entity_poly.pdbx_seq_one_letter_code
_entity_poly.pdbx_strand_id
1 'polypeptide(L)'
;ATMIIAAMAGIKLFATGGIGGVHRGGEDSMDVSADLDELSRTNVAVVCAGIKSILDIGRTLEYLETVGVPVVSYQADEVPAFYARSSGFKSDYRIDTPIEAAKALHSKYALGIDGSILFTNPVPEEYALAPDDINKTISEAIEEMDKRGIKGKDTTPFLLARIAEQTGGESLDTNIKLVLNNAKLAAEIAAEYCKLG
;
A
#
# COMPACT_ATOMS: atom_id res chain seq x y z
N ALA A 1 -13.87 -2.81 -0.91
CA ALA A 1 -14.68 -4.04 -1.10
C ALA A 1 -14.20 -5.21 -0.24
N THR A 2 -12.97 -5.72 -0.42
CA THR A 2 -12.42 -6.82 0.41
C THR A 2 -12.44 -6.49 1.90
N MET A 3 -12.09 -5.26 2.26
CA MET A 3 -12.13 -4.80 3.66
C MET A 3 -13.54 -4.85 4.26
N ILE A 4 -14.56 -4.35 3.54
CA ILE A 4 -15.96 -4.45 3.95
C ILE A 4 -16.34 -5.90 4.29
N ILE A 5 -16.05 -6.83 3.38
CA ILE A 5 -16.41 -8.25 3.55
C ILE A 5 -15.61 -8.87 4.72
N ALA A 6 -14.32 -8.54 4.83
CA ALA A 6 -13.47 -8.99 5.94
C ALA A 6 -14.03 -8.50 7.29
N ALA A 7 -14.43 -7.24 7.39
CA ALA A 7 -15.04 -6.67 8.58
C ALA A 7 -16.37 -7.37 8.93
N MET A 8 -17.22 -7.62 7.94
CA MET A 8 -18.47 -8.39 8.12
C MET A 8 -18.22 -9.80 8.64
N ALA A 9 -17.09 -10.41 8.25
CA ALA A 9 -16.65 -11.72 8.73
C ALA A 9 -15.88 -11.68 10.06
N GLY A 10 -15.68 -10.50 10.66
CA GLY A 10 -14.91 -10.34 11.89
C GLY A 10 -13.38 -10.45 11.71
N ILE A 11 -12.88 -10.48 10.48
CA ILE A 11 -11.45 -10.53 10.16
C ILE A 11 -10.85 -9.14 10.36
N LYS A 12 -9.72 -9.04 11.07
CA LYS A 12 -9.08 -7.77 11.45
C LYS A 12 -7.85 -7.39 10.64
N LEU A 13 -7.32 -8.30 9.82
CA LEU A 13 -6.13 -8.06 9.00
C LEU A 13 -6.36 -8.51 7.55
N PHE A 14 -5.87 -7.71 6.61
CA PHE A 14 -5.88 -7.98 5.18
C PHE A 14 -4.49 -7.71 4.58
N ALA A 15 -3.93 -8.69 3.87
CA ALA A 15 -2.67 -8.54 3.13
C ALA A 15 -2.94 -8.31 1.64
N THR A 16 -2.23 -7.36 1.04
CA THR A 16 -2.27 -7.11 -0.40
C THR A 16 -0.89 -6.71 -0.92
N GLY A 17 -0.73 -6.56 -2.23
CA GLY A 17 0.51 -6.06 -2.81
C GLY A 17 0.73 -4.59 -2.45
N GLY A 18 -0.20 -3.73 -2.85
CA GLY A 18 -0.17 -2.28 -2.64
C GLY A 18 -1.58 -1.73 -2.67
N ILE A 19 -1.85 -0.64 -1.96
CA ILE A 19 -3.18 -0.02 -1.95
C ILE A 19 -3.39 0.85 -3.20
N GLY A 20 -4.65 1.20 -3.48
CA GLY A 20 -4.97 2.36 -4.31
C GLY A 20 -4.58 3.68 -3.61
N GLY A 21 -4.85 4.79 -4.27
CA GLY A 21 -4.49 6.12 -3.76
C GLY A 21 -4.96 7.23 -4.66
N VAL A 22 -4.38 8.41 -4.47
CA VAL A 22 -4.55 9.56 -5.37
C VAL A 22 -3.74 9.29 -6.63
N HIS A 23 -4.38 9.35 -7.79
CA HIS A 23 -3.68 9.22 -9.06
C HIS A 23 -2.83 10.48 -9.34
N ARG A 24 -1.81 10.35 -10.18
CA ARG A 24 -1.03 11.51 -10.64
C ARG A 24 -1.95 12.44 -11.46
N GLY A 25 -1.96 13.74 -11.14
CA GLY A 25 -2.96 14.68 -11.67
C GLY A 25 -4.34 14.58 -10.97
N GLY A 26 -4.42 13.85 -9.85
CA GLY A 26 -5.63 13.70 -9.04
C GLY A 26 -6.15 15.00 -8.44
N GLU A 27 -5.28 16.01 -8.28
CA GLU A 27 -5.62 17.36 -7.83
C GLU A 27 -6.62 18.08 -8.76
N ASP A 28 -6.58 17.77 -10.06
CA ASP A 28 -7.47 18.37 -11.06
C ASP A 28 -8.57 17.40 -11.48
N SER A 29 -8.21 16.13 -11.67
CA SER A 29 -9.11 15.10 -12.19
C SER A 29 -10.04 14.49 -11.13
N MET A 30 -9.69 14.62 -9.85
CA MET A 30 -10.34 13.94 -8.73
C MET A 30 -10.33 12.40 -8.88
N ASP A 31 -9.38 11.85 -9.64
CA ASP A 31 -9.18 10.39 -9.73
C ASP A 31 -8.50 9.88 -8.44
N VAL A 32 -9.34 9.59 -7.45
CA VAL A 32 -8.96 9.14 -6.11
C VAL A 32 -9.59 7.79 -5.83
N SER A 33 -8.76 6.84 -5.42
CA SER A 33 -9.23 5.50 -5.09
C SER A 33 -10.16 5.49 -3.87
N ALA A 34 -11.28 4.78 -3.99
CA ALA A 34 -12.17 4.49 -2.88
C ALA A 34 -11.51 3.69 -1.73
N ASP A 35 -10.32 3.12 -1.95
CA ASP A 35 -9.53 2.48 -0.90
C ASP A 35 -9.24 3.44 0.26
N LEU A 36 -9.02 4.73 -0.02
CA LEU A 36 -8.67 5.72 1.02
C LEU A 36 -9.84 6.02 1.95
N ASP A 37 -11.04 6.18 1.38
CA ASP A 37 -12.27 6.32 2.14
C ASP A 37 -12.57 5.07 2.97
N GLU A 38 -12.38 3.89 2.38
CA GLU A 38 -12.58 2.61 3.06
C GLU A 38 -11.63 2.43 4.25
N LEU A 39 -10.35 2.78 4.09
CA LEU A 39 -9.35 2.79 5.17
C LEU A 39 -9.77 3.67 6.34
N SER A 40 -10.43 4.80 6.09
CA SER A 40 -10.87 5.70 7.18
C SER A 40 -12.04 5.17 8.01
N ARG A 41 -12.79 4.18 7.51
CA ARG A 41 -14.08 3.77 8.11
C ARG A 41 -14.11 2.34 8.61
N THR A 42 -13.33 1.46 7.99
CA THR A 42 -13.45 0.01 8.23
C THR A 42 -12.37 -0.50 9.17
N ASN A 43 -12.78 -1.26 10.19
CA ASN A 43 -11.91 -1.79 11.24
C ASN A 43 -11.17 -3.07 10.79
N VAL A 44 -10.37 -2.93 9.73
CA VAL A 44 -9.50 -3.96 9.15
C VAL A 44 -8.14 -3.35 8.81
N ALA A 45 -7.09 -3.69 9.54
CA ALA A 45 -5.75 -3.24 9.19
C ALA A 45 -5.27 -3.85 7.86
N VAL A 46 -4.51 -3.08 7.10
CA VAL A 46 -3.98 -3.50 5.80
C VAL A 46 -2.46 -3.60 5.87
N VAL A 47 -1.91 -4.73 5.42
CA VAL A 47 -0.47 -4.93 5.24
C VAL A 47 -0.15 -4.91 3.75
N CYS A 48 0.72 -4.00 3.31
CA CYS A 48 1.09 -3.86 1.90
C CYS A 48 2.50 -3.31 1.71
N ALA A 49 3.00 -3.28 0.48
CA ALA A 49 4.26 -2.65 0.12
C ALA A 49 4.09 -1.14 -0.15
N GLY A 50 3.20 -0.48 0.59
CA GLY A 50 2.86 0.93 0.40
C GLY A 50 1.82 1.17 -0.70
N ILE A 51 1.89 2.37 -1.28
CA ILE A 51 1.04 2.84 -2.37
C ILE A 51 1.64 2.36 -3.70
N LYS A 52 0.80 1.88 -4.64
CA LYS A 52 1.30 1.46 -5.97
C LYS A 52 2.07 2.61 -6.63
N SER A 53 3.29 2.36 -7.12
CA SER A 53 4.23 3.38 -7.62
C SER A 53 3.71 4.23 -8.80
N ILE A 54 2.69 3.74 -9.49
CA ILE A 54 1.98 4.45 -10.57
C ILE A 54 1.14 5.63 -10.08
N LEU A 55 0.89 5.71 -8.78
CA LEU A 55 0.07 6.74 -8.14
C LEU A 55 0.94 7.89 -7.62
N ASP A 56 0.28 8.90 -7.06
CA ASP A 56 0.93 10.00 -6.35
C ASP A 56 1.04 9.65 -4.86
N ILE A 57 2.24 9.23 -4.45
CA ILE A 57 2.51 8.79 -3.07
C ILE A 57 2.30 9.96 -2.09
N GLY A 58 2.87 11.12 -2.39
CA GLY A 58 2.79 12.28 -1.51
C GLY A 58 1.35 12.72 -1.25
N ARG A 59 0.55 12.89 -2.31
CA ARG A 59 -0.86 13.25 -2.17
C ARG A 59 -1.69 12.17 -1.51
N THR A 60 -1.35 10.90 -1.71
CA THR A 60 -2.03 9.81 -1.01
C THR A 60 -1.76 9.87 0.50
N LEU A 61 -0.53 10.19 0.91
CA LEU A 61 -0.19 10.35 2.33
C LEU A 61 -0.91 11.55 2.96
N GLU A 62 -0.95 12.70 2.28
CA GLU A 62 -1.72 13.87 2.72
C GLU A 62 -3.21 13.57 2.88
N TYR A 63 -3.77 12.77 1.96
CA TYR A 63 -5.16 12.34 2.06
C TYR A 63 -5.36 11.43 3.28
N LEU A 64 -4.50 10.42 3.47
CA LEU A 64 -4.57 9.49 4.60
C LEU A 64 -4.46 10.23 5.95
N GLU A 65 -3.57 11.21 6.05
CA GLU A 65 -3.47 12.10 7.20
C GLU A 65 -4.79 12.83 7.44
N THR A 66 -5.35 13.45 6.40
CA THR A 66 -6.62 14.19 6.46
C THR A 66 -7.78 13.33 6.99
N VAL A 67 -7.84 12.06 6.59
CA VAL A 67 -8.90 11.13 7.02
C VAL A 67 -8.53 10.30 8.26
N GLY A 68 -7.40 10.61 8.91
CA GLY A 68 -7.01 10.01 10.18
C GLY A 68 -6.57 8.54 10.09
N VAL A 69 -6.03 8.11 8.96
CA VAL A 69 -5.50 6.76 8.77
C VAL A 69 -3.99 6.75 9.02
N PRO A 70 -3.50 6.14 10.12
CA PRO A 70 -2.07 6.10 10.41
C PRO A 70 -1.33 5.18 9.44
N VAL A 71 -0.18 5.65 8.96
CA VAL A 71 0.75 4.92 8.10
C VAL A 71 1.98 4.51 8.90
N VAL A 72 2.17 3.20 9.04
CA VAL A 72 3.17 2.60 9.94
C VAL A 72 4.11 1.70 9.16
N SER A 73 5.38 2.06 9.06
CA SER A 73 6.39 1.26 8.37
C SER A 73 7.01 0.19 9.26
N TYR A 74 7.09 -1.03 8.73
CA TYR A 74 7.76 -2.16 9.37
C TYR A 74 9.26 -2.13 9.05
N GLN A 75 10.08 -1.97 10.10
CA GLN A 75 11.54 -1.95 10.06
C GLN A 75 12.13 -0.93 9.08
N ALA A 76 11.40 0.18 8.84
CA ALA A 76 11.81 1.26 7.97
C ALA A 76 11.26 2.60 8.49
N ASP A 77 11.96 3.69 8.17
CA ASP A 77 11.56 5.06 8.55
C ASP A 77 10.74 5.76 7.45
N GLU A 78 10.75 5.17 6.25
CA GLU A 78 10.05 5.68 5.07
C GLU A 78 8.95 4.73 4.62
N VAL A 79 7.98 5.29 3.89
CA VAL A 79 6.96 4.53 3.20
C VAL A 79 7.61 3.88 1.96
N PRO A 80 7.51 2.56 1.76
CA PRO A 80 7.99 1.91 0.54
C PRO A 80 7.15 2.32 -0.68
N ALA A 81 7.80 2.40 -1.84
CA ALA A 81 7.17 2.73 -3.11
C ALA A 81 6.87 1.46 -3.93
N PHE A 82 6.19 0.47 -3.34
CA PHE A 82 5.79 -0.80 -3.95
C PHE A 82 6.97 -1.62 -4.51
N TYR A 83 7.48 -1.31 -5.70
CA TYR A 83 8.66 -1.97 -6.27
C TYR A 83 9.99 -1.57 -5.60
N ALA A 84 10.04 -0.37 -5.02
CA ALA A 84 11.23 0.16 -4.36
C ALA A 84 11.04 0.23 -2.84
N ARG A 85 12.13 0.04 -2.10
CA ARG A 85 12.12 0.04 -0.63
C ARG A 85 11.89 1.42 0.00
N SER A 86 12.15 2.49 -0.73
CA SER A 86 12.03 3.88 -0.28
C SER A 86 11.27 4.68 -1.34
N SER A 87 10.43 5.59 -0.86
CA SER A 87 9.70 6.56 -1.69
C SER A 87 10.22 7.99 -1.54
N GLY A 88 11.10 8.25 -0.56
CA GLY A 88 11.48 9.59 -0.13
C GLY A 88 10.48 10.24 0.82
N PHE A 89 9.35 9.58 1.13
CA PHE A 89 8.36 10.06 2.11
C PHE A 89 8.49 9.28 3.42
N LYS A 90 8.51 10.01 4.54
CA LYS A 90 8.52 9.41 5.87
C LYS A 90 7.17 8.78 6.20
N SER A 91 7.19 7.67 6.92
CA SER A 91 5.99 7.14 7.58
C SER A 91 5.70 7.91 8.86
N ASP A 92 4.46 7.90 9.33
CA ASP A 92 4.08 8.52 10.61
C ASP A 92 4.79 7.84 11.78
N TYR A 93 4.88 6.51 11.70
CA TYR A 93 5.46 5.68 12.74
C TYR A 93 6.28 4.54 12.14
N ARG A 94 7.26 4.09 12.92
CA ARG A 94 8.00 2.86 12.68
C ARG A 94 7.67 1.84 13.75
N ILE A 95 7.58 0.57 13.35
CA ILE A 95 7.55 -0.58 14.24
C ILE A 95 8.62 -1.57 13.79
N ASP A 96 9.19 -2.33 14.72
CA ASP A 96 10.26 -3.28 14.40
C ASP A 96 9.83 -4.73 14.61
N THR A 97 8.68 -4.98 15.25
CA THR A 97 8.17 -6.34 15.52
C THR A 97 6.67 -6.51 15.24
N PRO A 98 6.21 -7.74 14.87
CA PRO A 98 4.79 -8.00 14.65
C PRO A 98 3.90 -7.78 15.89
N ILE A 99 4.44 -7.99 17.09
CA ILE A 99 3.70 -7.76 18.35
C ILE A 99 3.44 -6.28 18.61
N GLU A 100 4.31 -5.37 18.16
CA GLU A 100 4.07 -3.93 18.24
C GLU A 100 2.90 -3.52 17.34
N ALA A 101 2.86 -4.02 16.10
CA ALA A 101 1.70 -3.85 15.21
C ALA A 101 0.40 -4.38 15.84
N ALA A 102 0.44 -5.59 16.39
CA ALA A 102 -0.72 -6.20 17.04
C ALA A 102 -1.22 -5.36 18.23
N LYS A 103 -0.32 -4.86 19.07
CA LYS A 103 -0.66 -3.98 20.20
C LYS A 103 -1.24 -2.64 19.75
N ALA A 104 -0.68 -2.04 18.70
CA ALA A 104 -1.21 -0.79 18.14
C ALA A 104 -2.64 -0.98 17.63
N LEU A 105 -2.88 -2.07 16.88
CA LEU A 105 -4.20 -2.43 16.38
C LEU A 105 -5.20 -2.69 17.51
N HIS A 106 -4.78 -3.49 18.51
CA HIS A 106 -5.62 -3.80 19.66
C HIS A 106 -5.98 -2.53 20.45
N SER A 107 -5.01 -1.65 20.70
CA SER A 107 -5.24 -0.40 21.42
C SER A 107 -6.19 0.53 20.68
N LYS A 108 -6.02 0.70 19.36
CA LYS A 108 -6.92 1.53 18.53
C LYS A 108 -8.37 1.09 18.67
N TYR A 109 -8.63 -0.21 18.55
CA TYR A 109 -10.00 -0.75 18.63
C TYR A 109 -10.55 -0.80 20.05
N ALA A 110 -9.72 -1.06 21.06
CA ALA A 110 -10.13 -1.00 22.47
C ALA A 110 -10.55 0.41 22.90
N LEU A 111 -9.96 1.45 22.30
CA LEU A 111 -10.33 2.85 22.52
C LEU A 111 -11.58 3.29 21.72
N GLY A 112 -12.16 2.41 20.90
CA GLY A 112 -13.32 2.74 20.05
C GLY A 112 -12.98 3.70 18.91
N ILE A 113 -11.71 3.74 18.48
CA ILE A 113 -11.29 4.56 17.34
C ILE A 113 -11.46 3.74 16.06
N ASP A 114 -12.49 4.06 15.29
CA ASP A 114 -12.77 3.39 14.03
C ASP A 114 -11.72 3.68 12.94
N GLY A 115 -11.76 2.90 11.86
CA GLY A 115 -10.84 2.95 10.73
C GLY A 115 -9.68 1.96 10.82
N SER A 116 -8.85 1.98 9.79
CA SER A 116 -7.73 1.04 9.61
C SER A 116 -6.43 1.59 10.19
N ILE A 117 -5.43 0.72 10.27
CA ILE A 117 -4.01 1.09 10.28
C ILE A 117 -3.41 0.55 8.99
N LEU A 118 -2.64 1.37 8.27
CA LEU A 118 -1.91 0.94 7.09
C LEU A 118 -0.49 0.55 7.52
N PHE A 119 -0.21 -0.75 7.58
CA PHE A 119 1.13 -1.27 7.82
C PHE A 119 1.88 -1.43 6.49
N THR A 120 2.94 -0.67 6.31
CA THR A 120 3.75 -0.73 5.10
C THR A 120 5.02 -1.55 5.31
N ASN A 121 5.24 -2.51 4.42
CA ASN A 121 6.28 -3.51 4.52
C ASN A 121 7.15 -3.46 3.25
N PRO A 122 8.38 -2.94 3.33
CA PRO A 122 9.25 -2.85 2.16
C PRO A 122 9.46 -4.22 1.51
N VAL A 123 9.50 -4.24 0.18
CA VAL A 123 9.89 -5.44 -0.59
C VAL A 123 11.28 -5.92 -0.13
N PRO A 124 11.54 -7.24 -0.03
CA PRO A 124 12.86 -7.73 0.36
C PRO A 124 13.95 -7.17 -0.56
N GLU A 125 15.10 -6.85 0.01
CA GLU A 125 16.19 -6.13 -0.66
C GLU A 125 16.67 -6.81 -1.95
N GLU A 126 16.75 -8.14 -1.96
CA GLU A 126 17.15 -8.95 -3.13
C GLU A 126 16.18 -8.86 -4.32
N TYR A 127 14.93 -8.42 -4.10
CA TYR A 127 13.90 -8.28 -5.14
C TYR A 127 13.52 -6.82 -5.40
N ALA A 128 14.16 -5.87 -4.70
CA ALA A 128 13.85 -4.45 -4.81
C ALA A 128 14.39 -3.88 -6.13
N LEU A 129 13.58 -3.06 -6.81
CA LEU A 129 14.05 -2.31 -7.97
C LEU A 129 14.67 -0.99 -7.53
N ALA A 130 15.68 -0.55 -8.27
CA ALA A 130 16.30 0.76 -8.06
C ALA A 130 15.26 1.87 -8.27
N PRO A 131 15.10 2.81 -7.31
CA PRO A 131 14.07 3.84 -7.38
C PRO A 131 14.09 4.65 -8.69
N ASP A 132 15.27 5.07 -9.14
CA ASP A 132 15.39 5.91 -10.34
C ASP A 132 15.00 5.15 -11.62
N ASP A 133 15.43 3.89 -11.74
CA ASP A 133 15.14 3.05 -12.92
C ASP A 133 13.65 2.73 -13.03
N ILE A 134 13.01 2.34 -11.92
CA ILE A 134 11.58 2.03 -11.93
C ILE A 134 10.74 3.30 -12.10
N ASN A 135 11.14 4.43 -11.51
CA ASN A 135 10.45 5.70 -11.69
C ASN A 135 10.48 6.19 -13.14
N LYS A 136 11.61 6.00 -13.83
CA LYS A 136 11.72 6.28 -15.26
C LYS A 136 10.76 5.41 -16.06
N THR A 137 10.76 4.11 -15.81
CA THR A 137 9.87 3.14 -16.48
C THR A 137 8.40 3.50 -16.27
N ILE A 138 8.01 3.82 -15.04
CA ILE A 138 6.65 4.26 -14.69
C ILE A 138 6.27 5.54 -15.45
N SER A 139 7.18 6.52 -15.52
CA SER A 139 6.92 7.79 -16.20
C SER A 139 6.70 7.59 -17.69
N GLU A 140 7.52 6.75 -18.34
CA GLU A 140 7.35 6.39 -19.76
C GLU A 140 6.02 5.65 -20.01
N ALA A 141 5.64 4.74 -19.11
CA ALA A 141 4.37 4.03 -19.20
C ALA A 141 3.15 4.97 -19.04
N ILE A 142 3.23 5.97 -18.16
CA ILE A 142 2.19 6.99 -17.98
C ILE A 142 2.06 7.86 -19.24
N GLU A 143 3.17 8.34 -19.79
CA GLU A 143 3.13 9.12 -21.04
C GLU A 143 2.49 8.33 -22.18
N GLU A 144 2.78 7.03 -22.27
CA GLU A 144 2.19 6.16 -23.28
C GLU A 144 0.69 5.94 -23.05
N MET A 145 0.28 5.75 -21.79
CA MET A 145 -1.14 5.66 -21.40
C MET A 145 -1.90 6.92 -21.83
N ASP A 146 -1.34 8.09 -21.56
CA ASP A 146 -1.95 9.39 -21.87
C ASP A 146 -2.07 9.60 -23.38
N LYS A 147 -1.03 9.27 -24.15
CA LYS A 147 -1.05 9.32 -25.63
C LYS A 147 -2.14 8.40 -26.21
N ARG A 148 -2.43 7.29 -25.54
CA ARG A 148 -3.48 6.32 -25.93
C ARG A 148 -4.86 6.69 -25.38
N GLY A 149 -4.97 7.70 -24.51
CA GLY A 149 -6.23 8.13 -23.91
C GLY A 149 -6.87 7.10 -22.98
N ILE A 150 -6.08 6.20 -22.38
CA ILE A 150 -6.57 5.19 -21.44
C ILE A 150 -6.86 5.86 -20.10
N LYS A 151 -8.04 5.62 -19.53
CA LYS A 151 -8.53 6.31 -18.32
C LYS A 151 -9.39 5.40 -17.44
N GLY A 152 -9.66 5.85 -16.22
CA GLY A 152 -10.55 5.20 -15.27
C GLY A 152 -10.07 3.79 -14.89
N LYS A 153 -11.00 2.83 -14.87
CA LYS A 153 -10.71 1.46 -14.41
C LYS A 153 -9.65 0.70 -15.24
N ASP A 154 -9.38 1.15 -16.46
CA ASP A 154 -8.42 0.52 -17.37
C ASP A 154 -6.98 1.02 -17.17
N THR A 155 -6.79 2.12 -16.41
CA THR A 155 -5.49 2.74 -16.11
C THR A 155 -4.53 1.77 -15.41
N THR A 156 -4.93 1.23 -14.25
CA THR A 156 -4.04 0.37 -13.45
C THR A 156 -3.65 -0.93 -14.17
N PRO A 157 -4.58 -1.69 -14.79
CA PRO A 157 -4.21 -2.88 -15.56
C PRO A 157 -3.25 -2.57 -16.70
N PHE A 158 -3.46 -1.47 -17.43
CA PHE A 158 -2.58 -1.06 -18.52
C PHE A 158 -1.16 -0.75 -18.01
N LEU A 159 -1.04 0.09 -16.98
CA LEU A 159 0.25 0.53 -16.47
C LEU A 159 1.06 -0.64 -15.91
N LEU A 160 0.46 -1.53 -15.13
CA LEU A 160 1.15 -2.69 -14.58
C LEU A 160 1.62 -3.65 -15.68
N ALA A 161 0.81 -3.88 -16.71
CA ALA A 161 1.20 -4.72 -17.85
C ALA A 161 2.35 -4.08 -18.64
N ARG A 162 2.30 -2.76 -18.87
CA ARG A 162 3.33 -2.04 -19.61
C ARG A 162 4.66 -1.99 -18.88
N ILE A 163 4.64 -1.74 -17.56
CA ILE A 163 5.83 -1.77 -16.72
C ILE A 163 6.44 -3.17 -16.73
N ALA A 164 5.63 -4.23 -16.62
CA ALA A 164 6.11 -5.62 -16.72
C ALA A 164 6.81 -5.91 -18.05
N GLU A 165 6.26 -5.42 -19.17
CA GLU A 165 6.89 -5.55 -20.49
C GLU A 165 8.23 -4.80 -20.57
N GLN A 166 8.26 -3.54 -20.11
CA GLN A 166 9.45 -2.68 -20.17
C GLN A 166 10.59 -3.16 -19.27
N THR A 167 10.28 -3.79 -18.13
CA THR A 167 11.27 -4.39 -17.22
C THR A 167 11.61 -5.84 -17.59
N GLY A 168 11.16 -6.36 -18.75
CA GLY A 168 11.41 -7.75 -19.13
C GLY A 168 10.85 -8.79 -18.12
N GLY A 169 9.78 -8.44 -17.41
CA GLY A 169 9.15 -9.28 -16.39
C GLY A 169 9.64 -9.08 -14.95
N GLU A 170 10.73 -8.34 -14.73
CA GLU A 170 11.31 -8.16 -13.38
C GLU A 170 10.34 -7.53 -12.38
N SER A 171 9.61 -6.47 -12.77
CA SER A 171 8.59 -5.85 -11.92
C SER A 171 7.45 -6.80 -11.55
N LEU A 172 7.10 -7.77 -12.40
CA LEU A 172 6.11 -8.79 -12.07
C LEU A 172 6.66 -9.77 -11.02
N ASP A 173 7.92 -10.19 -11.15
CA ASP A 173 8.57 -11.04 -10.13
C ASP A 173 8.64 -10.30 -8.78
N THR A 174 9.12 -9.05 -8.76
CA THR A 174 9.10 -8.17 -7.58
C THR A 174 7.70 -8.08 -6.96
N ASN A 175 6.65 -7.92 -7.77
CA ASN A 175 5.26 -7.88 -7.30
C ASN A 175 4.83 -9.19 -6.61
N ILE A 176 5.21 -10.34 -7.15
CA ILE A 176 4.94 -11.64 -6.52
C ILE A 176 5.66 -11.72 -5.17
N LYS A 177 6.93 -11.32 -5.11
CA LYS A 177 7.75 -11.39 -3.89
C LYS A 177 7.24 -10.47 -2.79
N LEU A 178 6.84 -9.25 -3.12
CA LEU A 178 6.25 -8.34 -2.13
C LEU A 178 4.90 -8.85 -1.62
N VAL A 179 4.06 -9.48 -2.46
CA VAL A 179 2.78 -10.05 -2.00
C VAL A 179 3.01 -11.17 -0.99
N LEU A 180 3.98 -12.06 -1.27
CA LEU A 180 4.35 -13.14 -0.36
C LEU A 180 4.93 -12.59 0.96
N ASN A 181 5.76 -11.55 0.89
CA ASN A 181 6.32 -10.90 2.06
C ASN A 181 5.24 -10.24 2.93
N ASN A 182 4.28 -9.57 2.31
CA ASN A 182 3.16 -8.93 3.00
C ASN A 182 2.23 -9.97 3.65
N ALA A 183 1.95 -11.07 2.95
CA ALA A 183 1.15 -12.17 3.50
C ALA A 183 1.82 -12.80 4.73
N LYS A 184 3.15 -12.99 4.69
CA LYS A 184 3.93 -13.49 5.83
C LYS A 184 3.81 -12.55 7.03
N LEU A 185 4.11 -11.26 6.86
CA LEU A 185 4.03 -10.28 7.95
C LEU A 185 2.60 -10.18 8.51
N ALA A 186 1.59 -10.15 7.65
CA ALA A 186 0.20 -10.11 8.09
C ALA A 186 -0.19 -11.34 8.93
N ALA A 187 0.28 -12.53 8.55
CA ALA A 187 0.04 -13.74 9.33
C ALA A 187 0.73 -13.68 10.70
N GLU A 188 1.95 -13.16 10.77
CA GLU A 188 2.67 -12.97 12.04
C GLU A 188 1.95 -11.96 12.95
N ILE A 189 1.53 -10.82 12.42
CA ILE A 189 0.75 -9.83 13.18
C ILE A 189 -0.58 -10.41 13.65
N ALA A 190 -1.30 -11.13 12.78
CA ALA A 190 -2.57 -11.76 13.14
C ALA A 190 -2.40 -12.81 14.26
N ALA A 191 -1.33 -13.60 14.21
CA ALA A 191 -1.01 -14.57 15.26
C ALA A 191 -0.73 -13.89 16.60
N GLU A 192 -0.02 -12.76 16.61
CA GLU A 192 0.19 -11.96 17.82
C GLU A 192 -1.10 -11.29 18.30
N TYR A 193 -1.92 -10.76 17.39
CA TYR A 193 -3.19 -10.11 17.70
C TYR A 193 -4.16 -11.07 18.41
N CYS A 194 -4.29 -12.30 17.92
CA CYS A 194 -5.13 -13.33 18.56
C CYS A 194 -4.70 -13.71 19.98
N LYS A 195 -3.45 -13.44 20.38
CA LYS A 195 -2.98 -13.68 21.76
C LYS A 195 -3.38 -12.57 22.73
N LEU A 196 -3.81 -11.41 22.23
CA LEU A 196 -4.14 -10.23 23.05
C LEU A 196 -5.58 -10.22 23.58
N GLY A 197 -6.39 -11.23 23.23
CA GLY A 197 -7.80 -11.36 23.64
C GLY A 197 -8.75 -10.93 22.53
#